data_AF-A0A6V2KXG6-F1
#
_entry.id   AF-A0A6V2KXG6-F1
#
_cell.length_a   1.000
_cell.length_b   1.000
_cell.length_c   1.000
_cell.angle_alpha   90.00
_cell.angle_beta   90.00
_cell.angle_gamma   90.00
#
_symmetry.space_group_name_H-M   'P 1'
#
loop_
_entity.id
_entity.type
_entity.pdbx_description
1 polymer ?
#
loop_
_entity_poly.entity_id
_entity_poly.type
_entity_poly.pdbx_seq_one_letter_code
_entity_poly.pdbx_strand_id
1 'polypeptide(L)'
;MMIASKGPIDRLFGPLELWSSSFSSKTISPKTLAMNDAIDELREACRDLRSAASGKEGSGGFFGFGGPKAMDDGKRRKIAQDAYAKGKDAINKYIELGNDGLGLNFTPIDQMD
;
A
#
# COMPACT_ATOMS: atom_id res chain seq x y z
N MET A 1 -11.60 22.03 0.53
CA MET A 1 -11.10 20.73 0.02
C MET A 1 -9.67 20.58 0.50
N MET A 2 -9.43 19.91 1.63
CA MET A 2 -8.06 19.69 2.09
C MET A 2 -7.41 18.65 1.19
N ILE A 3 -6.50 19.08 0.33
CA ILE A 3 -5.60 18.18 -0.38
C ILE A 3 -4.69 17.62 0.72
N ALA A 4 -5.00 16.44 1.23
CA ALA A 4 -4.08 15.69 2.07
C ALA A 4 -2.75 15.67 1.32
N SER A 5 -1.69 16.23 1.90
CA SER A 5 -0.39 16.27 1.25
C SER A 5 -0.02 14.85 0.85
N LYS A 6 0.11 14.61 -0.45
CA LYS A 6 0.60 13.34 -0.99
C LYS A 6 1.97 13.12 -0.35
N GLY A 7 2.08 12.11 0.50
CA GLY A 7 3.32 11.76 1.16
C GLY A 7 4.34 11.27 0.13
N PRO A 8 5.62 11.14 0.49
CA PRO A 8 6.66 10.67 -0.41
C PRO A 8 6.31 9.31 -1.06
N ILE A 9 5.65 8.42 -0.30
CA ILE A 9 5.24 7.10 -0.77
C ILE A 9 4.14 7.16 -1.84
N ASP A 10 3.28 8.19 -1.81
CA ASP A 10 2.20 8.37 -2.78
C ASP A 10 2.75 8.66 -4.20
N ARG A 11 4.02 9.09 -4.29
CA ARG A 11 4.72 9.33 -5.56
C ARG A 11 5.21 8.04 -6.22
N LEU A 12 5.28 6.93 -5.50
CA LEU A 12 5.73 5.64 -6.04
C LEU A 12 4.63 4.96 -6.86
N PHE A 13 3.36 5.17 -6.51
CA PHE A 13 2.27 4.46 -7.18
C PHE A 13 2.07 4.85 -8.64
N GLY A 14 2.31 6.11 -9.01
CA GLY A 14 2.18 6.55 -10.41
C GLY A 14 3.14 5.80 -11.35
N PRO A 15 4.45 5.73 -11.05
CA PRO A 15 5.39 4.88 -11.78
C PRO A 15 5.03 3.39 -11.77
N LEU A 16 4.49 2.85 -10.67
CA LEU A 16 4.08 1.45 -10.61
C LEU A 16 2.89 1.17 -11.56
N GLU A 17 1.84 1.99 -11.49
CA GLU A 17 0.69 1.89 -12.41
C GLU A 17 1.16 2.05 -13.87
N LEU A 18 2.08 2.97 -14.15
CA LEU A 18 2.65 3.16 -15.48
C LEU A 18 3.37 1.89 -15.98
N TRP A 19 4.21 1.27 -15.16
CA TRP A 19 4.87 0.01 -15.54
C TRP A 19 3.86 -1.12 -15.75
N SER A 20 2.89 -1.28 -14.86
CA SER A 20 1.85 -2.30 -15.02
C SER A 20 1.05 -2.12 -16.32
N SER A 21 0.79 -0.88 -16.72
CA SER A 21 0.06 -0.54 -17.94
C SER A 21 0.82 -0.91 -19.21
N SER A 22 2.15 -1.02 -19.14
CA SER A 22 2.99 -1.44 -20.27
C SER A 22 2.72 -2.87 -20.73
N PHE A 23 2.13 -3.72 -19.88
CA PHE A 23 1.71 -5.08 -20.22
C PHE A 23 0.33 -5.15 -20.88
N SER A 24 -0.33 -4.00 -21.08
CA SER A 24 -1.60 -3.88 -21.79
C SER A 24 -1.39 -3.24 -23.15
N SER A 25 -2.24 -3.56 -24.11
CA SER A 25 -2.22 -2.95 -25.45
C SER A 25 -3.57 -2.33 -25.80
N LYS A 26 -4.31 -2.88 -26.76
CA LYS A 26 -5.68 -2.40 -27.10
C LYS A 26 -6.72 -2.78 -26.04
N THR A 27 -6.46 -3.84 -25.29
CA THR A 27 -7.30 -4.32 -24.19
C THR A 27 -6.44 -4.47 -22.94
N ILE A 28 -7.04 -4.21 -21.78
CA ILE A 28 -6.35 -4.41 -20.50
C ILE A 28 -6.04 -5.89 -20.34
N SER A 29 -4.77 -6.23 -20.12
CA SER A 29 -4.35 -7.61 -19.91
C SER A 29 -4.67 -8.06 -18.48
N PRO A 30 -4.90 -9.37 -18.27
CA PRO A 30 -5.07 -9.92 -16.93
C PRO A 30 -3.88 -9.63 -16.01
N LYS A 31 -2.66 -9.59 -16.58
CA LYS A 31 -1.44 -9.22 -15.86
C LYS A 31 -1.47 -7.79 -15.35
N THR A 32 -1.89 -6.82 -16.18
CA THR A 32 -2.05 -5.43 -15.74
C THR A 32 -3.08 -5.31 -14.62
N LEU A 33 -4.21 -6.04 -14.69
CA LEU A 33 -5.21 -6.05 -13.61
C LEU A 33 -4.62 -6.60 -12.32
N ALA A 34 -3.98 -7.77 -12.37
CA ALA A 34 -3.37 -8.39 -11.18
C ALA A 34 -2.28 -7.52 -10.55
N MET A 35 -1.50 -6.81 -11.36
CA MET A 35 -0.49 -5.86 -10.89
C MET A 35 -1.11 -4.61 -10.26
N ASN A 36 -2.22 -4.10 -10.82
CA ASN A 36 -2.97 -3.00 -10.21
C ASN A 36 -3.61 -3.40 -8.88
N ASP A 37 -4.13 -4.63 -8.77
CA ASP A 37 -4.65 -5.16 -7.51
C ASP A 37 -3.55 -5.19 -6.44
N ALA A 38 -2.34 -5.64 -6.80
CA ALA A 38 -1.18 -5.61 -5.90
C ALA A 38 -0.77 -4.17 -5.50
N ILE A 39 -0.86 -3.21 -6.43
CA ILE A 39 -0.64 -1.79 -6.14
C ILE A 39 -1.68 -1.25 -5.14
N ASP A 40 -2.95 -1.63 -5.28
CA ASP A 40 -4.02 -1.19 -4.39
C ASP A 40 -3.89 -1.82 -2.99
N GLU A 41 -3.50 -3.09 -2.90
CA GLU A 41 -3.14 -3.74 -1.63
C GLU A 41 -1.98 -2.99 -0.92
N LEU A 42 -0.96 -2.57 -1.67
CA LEU A 42 0.15 -1.77 -1.15
C LEU A 42 -0.30 -0.36 -0.70
N ARG A 43 -1.23 0.27 -1.42
CA ARG A 43 -1.83 1.55 -1.01
C ARG A 43 -2.57 1.43 0.31
N GLU A 44 -3.32 0.35 0.49
CA GLU A 44 -4.04 0.08 1.72
C GLU A 44 -3.07 -0.11 2.90
N ALA A 45 -2.04 -0.93 2.72
CA ALA A 45 -0.96 -1.09 3.71
C ALA A 45 -0.31 0.26 4.10
N CYS A 46 -0.07 1.15 3.13
CA CYS A 46 0.47 2.48 3.41
C CYS A 46 -0.50 3.37 4.20
N ARG A 47 -1.81 3.25 3.99
CA ARG A 47 -2.83 3.97 4.75
C ARG A 47 -2.92 3.46 6.18
N ASP A 48 -2.79 2.15 6.38
CA ASP A 48 -2.80 1.52 7.70
C ASP A 48 -1.55 1.92 8.50
N LEU A 49 -0.37 1.92 7.87
CA LEU A 49 0.86 2.46 8.46
C LEU A 49 0.71 3.93 8.84
N ARG A 50 0.11 4.76 7.98
CA ARG A 50 -0.15 6.18 8.28
C ARG A 50 -1.13 6.33 9.45
N SER A 51 -2.15 5.49 9.53
CA SER A 51 -3.11 5.47 10.63
C SER A 51 -2.43 5.09 11.95
N ALA A 52 -1.63 4.02 11.97
CA ALA A 52 -0.83 3.61 13.12
C ALA A 52 0.16 4.70 13.57
N ALA A 53 0.84 5.34 12.61
CA ALA A 53 1.77 6.45 12.88
C ALA A 53 1.04 7.65 13.49
N SER A 54 -0.16 8.00 12.97
CA SER A 54 -0.95 9.12 13.48
C SER A 54 -1.50 8.89 14.89
N GLY A 55 -1.69 7.63 15.30
CA GLY A 55 -2.20 7.25 16.61
C GLY A 55 -3.63 7.72 16.89
N LYS A 56 -4.38 8.12 15.87
CA LYS A 56 -5.77 8.59 16.00
C LYS A 56 -6.71 7.47 15.55
N GLU A 57 -7.54 6.96 16.45
CA GLU A 57 -8.75 6.23 16.03
C GLU A 57 -9.70 7.24 15.36
N GLY A 58 -10.32 6.85 14.24
CA GLY A 58 -11.11 7.73 13.38
C GLY A 58 -12.15 8.55 14.15
N SER A 59 -12.29 9.80 13.71
CA SER A 59 -13.29 10.78 14.15
C SER A 59 -14.71 10.19 14.09
N GLY A 60 -15.19 9.64 15.20
CA GLY A 60 -16.61 9.46 15.51
C GLY A 60 -17.04 10.61 16.42
N GLY A 61 -17.86 11.52 15.88
CA GLY A 61 -18.32 12.70 16.59
C GLY A 61 -19.45 12.44 17.60
N PHE A 62 -20.03 13.56 18.04
CA PHE A 62 -21.32 13.70 18.72
C PHE A 62 -21.29 13.61 20.27
N PHE A 63 -20.87 14.71 20.91
CA PHE A 63 -21.21 15.24 22.25
C PHE A 63 -19.97 15.95 22.81
N GLY A 64 -20.08 17.24 23.14
CA GLY A 64 -18.99 17.98 23.79
C GLY A 64 -18.51 17.26 25.05
N PHE A 65 -17.19 17.31 25.31
CA PHE A 65 -16.40 16.56 26.30
C PHE A 65 -15.78 15.25 25.81
N GLY A 66 -14.66 15.35 25.09
CA GLY A 66 -13.73 14.23 24.89
C GLY A 66 -13.01 14.31 23.56
N GLY A 67 -11.77 14.80 23.56
CA GLY A 67 -10.91 14.79 22.37
C GLY A 67 -10.68 13.38 21.80
N PRO A 68 -10.14 13.27 20.58
CA PRO A 68 -9.94 11.98 19.92
C PRO A 68 -9.15 11.03 20.83
N LYS A 69 -9.72 9.84 21.10
CA LYS A 69 -9.04 8.79 21.85
C LYS A 69 -7.77 8.41 21.10
N ALA A 70 -6.64 8.57 21.76
CA ALA A 70 -5.38 8.04 21.27
C ALA A 70 -5.49 6.52 21.19
N MET A 71 -5.08 5.97 20.06
CA MET A 71 -4.98 4.53 19.87
C MET A 71 -3.94 3.97 20.84
N ASP A 72 -4.28 2.89 21.54
CA ASP A 72 -3.37 2.19 22.44
C ASP A 72 -2.08 1.78 21.70
N ASP A 73 -0.92 1.89 22.37
CA ASP A 73 0.38 1.62 21.75
C ASP A 73 0.53 0.16 21.30
N GLY A 74 -0.11 -0.80 21.98
CA GLY A 74 -0.14 -2.20 21.56
C GLY A 74 -0.93 -2.38 20.27
N LYS A 75 -2.09 -1.70 20.15
CA LYS A 75 -2.88 -1.69 18.90
C LYS A 75 -2.12 -1.02 17.76
N ARG A 76 -1.46 0.13 18.00
CA ARG A 76 -0.67 0.84 16.99
C ARG A 76 0.46 -0.03 16.45
N ARG A 77 1.19 -0.70 17.35
CA ARG A 77 2.28 -1.62 16.97
C ARG A 77 1.75 -2.78 16.12
N LYS A 78 0.62 -3.38 16.52
CA LYS A 78 0.02 -4.47 15.76
C LYS A 78 -0.40 -4.03 14.35
N ILE A 79 -1.11 -2.90 14.22
CA ILE A 79 -1.50 -2.36 12.91
C ILE A 79 -0.26 -2.06 12.05
N ALA A 80 0.80 -1.51 12.63
CA ALA A 80 2.03 -1.25 11.90
C ALA A 80 2.72 -2.54 11.42
N GLN A 81 2.73 -3.60 12.24
CA GLN A 81 3.30 -4.90 11.89
C GLN A 81 2.48 -5.58 10.78
N ASP A 82 1.16 -5.62 10.93
CA ASP A 82 0.24 -6.23 9.96
C ASP A 82 0.30 -5.47 8.62
N ALA A 83 0.35 -4.14 8.66
CA ALA A 83 0.48 -3.32 7.47
C ALA A 83 1.85 -3.47 6.78
N TYR A 84 2.93 -3.65 7.55
CA TYR A 84 4.24 -3.95 6.97
C TYR A 84 4.24 -5.31 6.27
N ALA A 85 3.70 -6.36 6.90
CA ALA A 85 3.57 -7.69 6.30
C ALA A 85 2.74 -7.63 5.01
N LYS A 86 1.57 -6.97 5.05
CA LYS A 86 0.71 -6.78 3.88
C LYS A 86 1.42 -6.02 2.75
N GLY A 87 2.14 -4.94 3.07
CA GLY A 87 2.88 -4.17 2.07
C GLY A 87 4.01 -4.98 1.42
N LYS A 88 4.70 -5.81 2.20
CA LYS A 88 5.74 -6.71 1.72
C LYS A 88 5.18 -7.75 0.75
N ASP A 89 4.10 -8.42 1.14
CA ASP A 89 3.44 -9.43 0.30
C ASP A 89 2.91 -8.81 -1.00
N ALA A 90 2.32 -7.62 -0.94
CA ALA A 90 1.85 -6.89 -2.10
C ALA A 90 2.99 -6.52 -3.07
N ILE A 91 4.16 -6.08 -2.58
CA ILE A 91 5.31 -5.78 -3.43
C ILE A 91 5.89 -7.07 -4.04
N ASN A 92 5.99 -8.16 -3.27
CA ASN A 92 6.47 -9.44 -3.79
C ASN A 92 5.56 -9.94 -4.92
N LYS A 93 4.24 -9.93 -4.71
CA LYS A 93 3.25 -10.27 -5.74
C LYS A 93 3.41 -9.41 -7.00
N TYR A 94 3.61 -8.10 -6.82
CA TYR A 94 3.85 -7.18 -7.93
C TYR A 94 5.13 -7.51 -8.72
N ILE A 95 6.21 -7.85 -8.01
CA ILE A 95 7.50 -8.25 -8.60
C ILE A 95 7.35 -9.57 -9.36
N GLU A 96 6.75 -10.59 -8.76
CA GLU A 96 6.55 -11.91 -9.36
C GLU A 96 5.70 -11.82 -10.64
N LEU A 97 4.57 -11.12 -10.58
CA LEU A 97 3.74 -10.85 -11.74
C LEU A 97 4.53 -10.11 -12.82
N GLY A 98 5.32 -9.11 -12.42
CA GLY A 98 6.15 -8.33 -13.32
C GLY A 98 7.21 -9.16 -14.05
N ASN A 99 7.93 -10.02 -13.32
CA ASN A 99 8.96 -10.92 -13.84
C ASN A 99 8.40 -11.94 -14.86
N ASP A 100 7.15 -12.37 -14.67
CA ASP A 100 6.51 -13.36 -15.54
C ASP A 100 6.53 -12.93 -17.02
N GLY A 101 7.17 -13.73 -17.87
CA GLY A 101 7.28 -13.48 -19.30
C GLY A 101 8.27 -12.40 -19.75
N LEU A 102 9.01 -11.74 -18.85
CA LEU A 102 10.04 -10.75 -19.22
C LEU A 102 11.47 -11.30 -19.29
N GLY A 103 11.70 -12.52 -18.78
CA GLY A 103 13.07 -13.06 -18.64
C GLY A 103 13.95 -12.26 -17.67
N LEU A 104 13.34 -11.34 -16.90
CA LEU A 104 13.96 -10.59 -15.83
C LEU A 104 13.60 -11.26 -14.50
N ASN A 105 14.55 -11.32 -13.57
CA ASN A 105 14.36 -11.82 -12.21
C ASN A 105 14.68 -10.69 -11.22
N PHE A 106 13.72 -9.78 -11.01
CA PHE A 106 13.79 -8.93 -9.83
C PHE A 106 13.57 -9.81 -8.59
N THR A 107 14.50 -9.75 -7.64
CA THR A 107 14.43 -10.54 -6.40
C THR A 107 13.28 -10.03 -5.51
N PRO A 108 12.38 -10.90 -5.01
CA PRO A 108 11.41 -10.53 -3.98
C PRO A 108 12.11 -9.96 -2.73
N ILE A 109 11.44 -9.08 -1.99
CA ILE A 109 12.03 -8.40 -0.83
C ILE A 109 12.50 -9.40 0.23
N ASP A 110 11.77 -10.51 0.40
CA ASP A 110 12.11 -11.58 1.36
C ASP A 110 13.39 -12.34 1.02
N GLN A 111 13.91 -12.16 -0.19
CA GLN A 111 15.10 -12.84 -0.69
C GLN A 111 16.29 -11.88 -0.85
N MET A 112 16.17 -10.64 -0.35
CA MET A 112 17.27 -9.67 -0.31
C MET A 112 18.00 -9.79 1.03
N ASP A 113 19.32 -10.02 0.97
CA ASP A 113 20.23 -10.06 2.14
C ASP A 113 20.34 -8.70 2.88
#